data_AF-A0A816RSF5-F1
#
_entry.id   AF-A0A816RSF5-F1
#
_cell.length_a   1.000
_cell.length_b   1.000
_cell.length_c   1.000
_cell.angle_alpha   90.00
_cell.angle_beta   90.00
_cell.angle_gamma   90.00
#
_symmetry.space_group_name_H-M   'P 1'
#
loop_
_entity.id
_entity.type
_entity.pdbx_description
1 polymer ?
#
loop_
_entity_poly.entity_id
_entity_poly.type
_entity_poly.pdbx_seq_one_letter_code
_entity_poly.pdbx_strand_id
1 'polypeptide(L)'
;MLSCFLVVINSIRIAAPVISLFGSVPTFFTLWFILRLITLLCLPHHFYRCCDDYLHSLYQKFVLFFFENWVNSKTHFHGDYQEMIKQKENVLFISNHQSSIDWIIENMLAVRQGSLGHIRYILKNELKWIPLYGFYFQQHGCICVRLNDKGDLERVEKGIR
;
A
#
# COMPACT_ATOMS: atom_id res chain seq x y z
N MET A 1 -39.53 6.53 0.36
CA MET A 1 -38.84 6.33 -0.94
C MET A 1 -37.48 7.01 -0.99
N LEU A 2 -37.36 8.31 -0.64
CA LEU A 2 -36.05 9.02 -0.62
C LEU A 2 -34.99 8.34 0.27
N SER A 3 -35.39 7.86 1.45
CA SER A 3 -34.49 7.21 2.42
C SER A 3 -33.92 5.89 1.88
N CYS A 4 -34.72 5.05 1.22
CA CYS A 4 -34.23 3.83 0.56
C CYS A 4 -33.25 4.16 -0.58
N PHE A 5 -33.54 5.20 -1.36
CA PHE A 5 -32.67 5.63 -2.45
C PHE A 5 -31.30 6.12 -1.94
N LEU A 6 -31.28 6.90 -0.86
CA LEU A 6 -30.05 7.34 -0.20
C LEU A 6 -29.24 6.17 0.38
N VAL A 7 -29.91 5.19 0.99
CA VAL A 7 -29.25 3.97 1.49
C VAL A 7 -28.63 3.17 0.35
N VAL A 8 -29.34 2.98 -0.76
CA VAL A 8 -28.81 2.27 -1.93
C VAL A 8 -27.61 3.00 -2.53
N ILE A 9 -27.69 4.32 -2.70
CA ILE A 9 -26.56 5.13 -3.18
C ILE A 9 -25.36 5.02 -2.24
N ASN A 10 -25.57 5.13 -0.93
CA ASN A 10 -24.49 5.04 0.04
C ASN A 10 -23.87 3.63 0.07
N SER A 11 -24.68 2.58 -0.06
CA SER A 11 -24.22 1.21 -0.17
C SER A 11 -23.37 1.00 -1.44
N ILE A 12 -23.79 1.51 -2.59
CA ILE A 12 -23.01 1.42 -3.84
C ILE A 12 -21.70 2.19 -3.73
N ARG A 13 -21.73 3.38 -3.10
CA ARG A 13 -20.55 4.24 -2.93
C ARG A 13 -19.41 3.53 -2.20
N ILE A 14 -19.74 2.62 -1.27
CA ILE A 14 -18.76 1.85 -0.49
C ILE A 14 -18.51 0.47 -1.13
N ALA A 15 -19.56 -0.21 -1.57
CA ALA A 15 -19.45 -1.58 -2.08
C ALA A 15 -18.67 -1.64 -3.39
N ALA A 16 -18.85 -0.67 -4.30
CA ALA A 16 -18.17 -0.71 -5.61
C ALA A 16 -16.62 -0.63 -5.46
N PRO A 17 -16.05 0.33 -4.70
CA PRO A 17 -14.61 0.33 -4.41
C PRO A 17 -14.09 -0.97 -3.81
N VAL A 18 -14.80 -1.52 -2.82
CA VAL A 18 -14.41 -2.77 -2.15
C VAL A 18 -14.39 -3.92 -3.15
N ILE A 19 -15.47 -4.10 -3.92
CA ILE A 19 -15.56 -5.16 -4.93
C ILE A 19 -14.47 -4.99 -5.99
N SER A 20 -14.20 -3.77 -6.47
CA SER A 20 -13.16 -3.52 -7.46
C SER A 20 -11.75 -3.81 -6.90
N LEU A 21 -11.46 -3.39 -5.67
CA LEU A 21 -10.17 -3.62 -5.04
C LEU A 21 -9.91 -5.10 -4.81
N PHE A 22 -10.85 -5.82 -4.18
CA PHE A 22 -10.73 -7.26 -3.95
C PHE A 22 -10.79 -8.05 -5.26
N GLY A 23 -11.61 -7.64 -6.23
CA GLY A 23 -11.70 -8.25 -7.54
C GLY A 23 -10.41 -8.12 -8.37
N SER A 24 -9.62 -7.06 -8.15
CA SER A 24 -8.34 -6.86 -8.81
C SER A 24 -7.19 -7.69 -8.22
N VAL A 25 -7.36 -8.23 -7.00
CA VAL A 25 -6.30 -8.97 -6.29
C VAL A 25 -5.71 -10.12 -7.11
N PRO A 26 -6.51 -11.03 -7.71
CA PRO A 26 -5.97 -12.11 -8.53
C PRO A 26 -5.17 -11.59 -9.73
N THR A 27 -5.60 -10.49 -10.35
CA THR A 27 -4.91 -9.90 -11.50
C THR A 27 -3.54 -9.34 -11.12
N PHE A 28 -3.47 -8.51 -10.08
CA PHE A 28 -2.17 -7.97 -9.64
C PHE A 28 -1.24 -9.07 -9.11
N PHE A 29 -1.78 -10.06 -8.39
CA PHE A 29 -1.00 -11.17 -7.90
C PHE A 29 -0.41 -12.03 -9.03
N THR A 30 -1.20 -12.33 -10.07
CA THR A 30 -0.73 -13.08 -11.23
C THR A 30 0.29 -12.29 -12.06
N LEU A 31 0.09 -10.98 -12.25
CA LEU A 31 1.07 -10.11 -12.91
C LEU A 31 2.41 -10.09 -12.16
N TRP A 32 2.37 -9.95 -10.83
CA TRP A 32 3.57 -10.03 -10.00
C TRP A 32 4.25 -11.40 -10.12
N PHE A 33 3.47 -12.49 -10.08
CA PHE A 33 4.01 -13.84 -10.16
C PHE A 33 4.71 -14.08 -11.50
N ILE A 34 4.10 -13.66 -12.61
CA ILE A 34 4.70 -13.72 -13.95
C ILE A 34 5.98 -12.88 -14.00
N LEU A 35 5.95 -11.64 -13.50
CA LEU A 35 7.13 -10.78 -13.43
C LEU A 35 8.26 -11.46 -12.66
N ARG A 36 7.95 -12.09 -11.52
CA ARG A 36 8.91 -12.82 -10.70
C ARG A 36 9.48 -14.02 -11.44
N LEU A 37 8.66 -14.80 -12.15
CA LEU A 37 9.14 -15.95 -12.93
C LEU A 37 10.04 -15.52 -14.10
N ILE A 38 9.63 -14.52 -14.88
CA ILE A 38 10.42 -14.02 -16.02
C ILE A 38 11.78 -13.50 -15.54
N THR A 39 11.80 -12.74 -14.45
CA THR A 39 13.03 -12.16 -13.93
C THR A 39 13.96 -13.18 -13.30
N LEU A 40 13.43 -14.23 -12.67
CA LEU A 40 14.24 -15.35 -12.19
C LEU A 40 14.93 -16.12 -13.33
N LEU A 41 14.31 -16.20 -14.51
CA LEU A 41 14.80 -16.97 -15.64
C LEU A 41 15.73 -16.17 -16.56
N CYS A 42 15.45 -14.89 -16.79
CA CYS A 42 15.97 -14.19 -17.96
C CYS A 42 16.54 -12.78 -17.70
N LEU A 43 16.37 -12.17 -16.51
CA LEU A 43 16.67 -10.74 -16.33
C LEU A 43 17.48 -10.43 -15.06
N PRO A 44 18.29 -9.35 -15.06
CA PRO A 44 18.99 -8.89 -13.87
C PRO A 44 18.05 -8.49 -12.73
N HIS A 45 18.50 -8.67 -11.49
CA HIS A 45 17.73 -8.33 -10.28
C HIS A 45 17.29 -6.86 -10.20
N HIS A 46 18.07 -5.92 -10.76
CA HIS A 46 17.69 -4.50 -10.76
C HIS A 46 16.44 -4.22 -11.61
N PHE A 47 16.25 -4.98 -12.70
CA PHE A 47 15.08 -4.85 -13.56
C PHE A 47 13.82 -5.34 -12.83
N TYR A 48 13.94 -6.46 -12.10
CA TYR A 48 12.86 -6.94 -11.24
C TYR A 48 12.40 -5.87 -10.25
N ARG A 49 13.33 -5.26 -9.51
CA ARG A 49 13.00 -4.21 -8.53
C ARG A 49 12.26 -3.04 -9.16
N CYS A 50 12.77 -2.52 -10.29
CA CYS A 50 12.13 -1.41 -10.99
C CYS A 50 10.69 -1.74 -11.44
N CYS A 51 10.49 -2.92 -12.03
CA CYS A 51 9.16 -3.36 -12.46
C CYS A 51 8.23 -3.64 -11.26
N ASP A 52 8.75 -4.20 -10.18
CA ASP A 52 7.99 -4.48 -8.97
C ASP A 52 7.57 -3.19 -8.25
N ASP A 53 8.47 -2.20 -8.13
CA ASP A 53 8.16 -0.86 -7.61
C ASP A 53 7.10 -0.15 -8.48
N TYR A 54 7.14 -0.33 -9.80
CA TYR A 54 6.12 0.19 -10.71
C TYR A 54 4.77 -0.52 -10.53
N LEU A 55 4.75 -1.86 -10.48
CA LEU A 55 3.53 -2.64 -10.27
C LEU A 55 2.89 -2.32 -8.91
N HIS A 56 3.70 -2.21 -7.86
CA HIS A 56 3.27 -1.77 -6.55
C HIS A 56 2.67 -0.37 -6.62
N SER A 57 3.38 0.58 -7.22
CA SER A 57 2.89 1.96 -7.41
C SER A 57 1.55 2.00 -8.15
N LEU A 58 1.38 1.17 -9.18
CA LEU A 58 0.15 1.10 -9.96
C LEU A 58 -1.02 0.61 -9.10
N TYR A 59 -0.81 -0.46 -8.32
CA TYR A 59 -1.81 -0.96 -7.40
C TYR A 59 -2.18 0.08 -6.32
N GLN A 60 -1.19 0.74 -5.72
CA GLN A 60 -1.45 1.76 -4.70
C GLN A 60 -2.16 3.00 -5.29
N LYS A 61 -1.84 3.42 -6.52
CA LYS A 61 -2.61 4.47 -7.22
C LYS A 61 -4.05 4.06 -7.48
N PHE A 62 -4.29 2.78 -7.79
CA PHE A 62 -5.65 2.25 -7.95
C PHE A 62 -6.43 2.29 -6.63
N VAL A 63 -5.80 1.97 -5.49
CA VAL A 63 -6.37 2.21 -4.16
C VAL A 63 -6.70 3.69 -3.98
N LEU A 64 -5.71 4.57 -4.16
CA LEU A 64 -5.87 6.02 -3.96
C LEU A 64 -6.96 6.63 -4.84
N PHE A 65 -7.14 6.13 -6.08
CA PHE A 65 -8.22 6.57 -6.96
C PHE A 65 -9.59 6.47 -6.26
N PHE A 66 -9.88 5.34 -5.60
CA PHE A 66 -11.15 5.20 -4.90
C PHE A 66 -11.29 6.12 -3.70
N PHE A 67 -10.22 6.36 -2.94
CA PHE A 67 -10.31 7.19 -1.73
C PHE A 67 -10.34 8.68 -2.07
N GLU A 68 -9.38 9.15 -2.87
CA GLU A 68 -9.26 10.56 -3.22
C GLU A 68 -10.30 11.02 -4.24
N ASN A 69 -10.67 10.18 -5.23
CA ASN A 69 -11.53 10.62 -6.34
C ASN A 69 -12.97 10.11 -6.23
N TRP A 70 -13.18 8.83 -5.88
CA TRP A 70 -14.53 8.26 -5.83
C TRP A 70 -15.27 8.58 -4.53
N VAL A 71 -14.65 8.24 -3.40
CA VAL A 71 -15.18 8.56 -2.07
C VAL A 71 -15.01 10.04 -1.77
N ASN A 72 -14.03 10.71 -2.39
CA ASN A 72 -13.73 12.13 -2.24
C ASN A 72 -13.40 12.48 -0.77
N SER A 73 -12.51 11.69 -0.16
CA SER A 73 -12.03 11.93 1.20
C SER A 73 -11.25 13.24 1.25
N LYS A 74 -11.66 14.17 2.12
CA LYS A 74 -10.94 15.43 2.34
C LYS A 74 -9.85 15.22 3.38
N THR A 75 -8.59 15.36 2.96
CA THR A 75 -7.43 15.25 3.83
C THR A 75 -6.79 16.62 4.02
N HIS A 76 -6.59 17.01 5.28
CA HIS A 76 -6.02 18.31 5.64
C HIS A 76 -4.63 18.10 6.27
N PHE A 77 -3.60 18.52 5.55
CA PHE A 77 -2.22 18.48 6.03
C PHE A 77 -1.83 19.83 6.64
N HIS A 78 -1.17 19.80 7.80
CA HIS A 78 -0.74 20.98 8.55
C HIS A 78 0.77 20.91 8.81
N GLY A 79 1.38 22.04 9.22
CA GLY A 79 2.83 22.15 9.44
C GLY A 79 3.61 22.33 8.14
N ASP A 80 4.87 21.87 8.11
CA ASP A 80 5.83 22.09 7.02
C ASP A 80 5.62 21.17 5.79
N TYR A 81 4.37 20.81 5.53
CA TYR A 81 3.97 19.91 4.46
C TYR A 81 4.48 20.34 3.07
N GLN A 82 4.45 21.63 2.76
CA GLN A 82 4.92 22.14 1.47
C GLN A 82 6.42 21.97 1.27
N GLU A 83 7.20 22.06 2.35
CA GLU A 83 8.64 21.83 2.30
C GLU A 83 8.94 20.33 2.21
N MET A 84 8.25 19.53 3.02
CA MET A 84 8.34 18.06 3.02
C MET A 84 8.08 17.45 1.64
N ILE A 85 7.16 18.00 0.83
CA ILE A 85 6.93 17.48 -0.54
C ILE A 85 8.08 17.81 -1.50
N LYS A 86 8.74 18.95 -1.31
CA LYS A 86 9.80 19.42 -2.22
C LYS A 86 11.11 18.67 -1.99
N GLN A 87 11.37 18.28 -0.75
CA GLN A 87 12.59 17.57 -0.39
C GLN A 87 12.42 16.07 -0.64
N LYS A 88 13.33 15.49 -1.42
CA LYS A 88 13.39 14.04 -1.65
C LYS A 88 14.48 13.45 -0.78
N GLU A 89 14.05 12.72 0.24
CA GLU A 89 14.93 12.05 1.19
C GLU A 89 14.34 10.69 1.62
N ASN A 90 15.12 9.91 2.37
CA ASN A 90 14.62 8.69 2.99
C ASN A 90 13.86 9.08 4.26
N VAL A 91 12.61 8.65 4.38
CA VAL A 91 11.72 9.05 5.46
C VAL A 91 11.35 7.83 6.31
N LEU A 92 11.51 7.96 7.63
CA LEU A 92 10.87 7.08 8.59
C LEU A 92 9.55 7.70 9.02
N PHE A 93 8.43 7.16 8.53
CA PHE A 93 7.10 7.63 8.87
C PHE A 93 6.62 6.99 10.18
N ILE A 94 6.29 7.80 11.18
CA ILE A 94 5.79 7.35 12.48
C ILE A 94 4.47 8.07 12.75
N SER A 95 3.42 7.29 13.00
CA SER A 95 2.08 7.79 13.30
C SER A 95 1.41 6.96 14.39
N ASN A 96 0.37 7.52 14.98
CA ASN A 96 -0.59 6.74 15.74
C ASN A 96 -1.43 5.88 14.80
N HIS A 97 -1.70 4.63 15.17
CA HIS A 97 -2.58 3.75 14.41
C HIS A 97 -4.01 3.80 14.98
N GLN A 98 -4.90 4.53 14.32
CA GLN A 98 -6.30 4.71 14.75
C GLN A 98 -7.27 3.82 13.96
N SER A 99 -6.94 3.45 12.73
CA SER A 99 -7.84 2.72 11.85
C SER A 99 -7.12 1.79 10.88
N SER A 100 -7.84 0.81 10.33
CA SER A 100 -7.30 -0.11 9.32
C SER A 100 -6.97 0.54 7.98
N ILE A 101 -7.31 1.82 7.76
CA ILE A 101 -7.08 2.56 6.53
C ILE A 101 -5.98 3.62 6.66
N ASP A 102 -5.27 3.68 7.79
CA ASP A 102 -4.25 4.72 8.03
C ASP A 102 -3.12 4.68 6.97
N TRP A 103 -2.76 3.48 6.50
CA TRP A 103 -1.79 3.28 5.41
C TRP A 103 -2.18 3.98 4.10
N ILE A 104 -3.46 4.29 3.89
CA ILE A 104 -3.93 5.05 2.73
C ILE A 104 -3.50 6.52 2.84
N ILE A 105 -3.50 7.09 4.04
CA ILE A 105 -3.00 8.45 4.28
C ILE A 105 -1.49 8.52 4.02
N GLU A 106 -0.76 7.48 4.40
CA GLU A 106 0.68 7.34 4.10
C GLU A 106 0.92 7.28 2.59
N ASN A 107 0.13 6.50 1.87
CA ASN A 107 0.14 6.47 0.40
C ASN A 107 -0.19 7.84 -0.22
N MET A 108 -1.13 8.59 0.33
CA MET A 108 -1.46 9.95 -0.14
C MET A 108 -0.24 10.88 -0.03
N LEU A 109 0.56 10.77 1.03
CA LEU A 109 1.79 11.53 1.16
C LEU A 109 2.87 11.04 0.18
N ALA A 110 3.08 9.72 0.12
CA ALA A 110 4.10 9.11 -0.73
C ALA A 110 3.87 9.36 -2.23
N VAL A 111 2.61 9.37 -2.70
CA VAL A 111 2.30 9.67 -4.10
C VAL A 111 2.65 11.11 -4.46
N ARG A 112 2.50 12.06 -3.53
CA ARG A 112 2.83 13.48 -3.73
C ARG A 112 4.34 13.73 -3.76
N GLN A 113 5.13 12.90 -3.08
CA GLN A 113 6.60 12.90 -3.18
C GLN A 113 7.14 12.07 -4.36
N GLY A 114 6.28 11.28 -5.03
CA GLY A 114 6.68 10.36 -6.09
C GLY A 114 7.44 9.12 -5.58
N SER A 115 7.22 8.73 -4.33
CA SER A 115 7.90 7.62 -3.64
C SER A 115 7.01 6.40 -3.41
N LEU A 116 5.82 6.36 -4.02
CA LEU A 116 4.80 5.33 -3.74
C LEU A 116 5.28 3.88 -3.95
N GLY A 117 6.14 3.61 -4.92
CA GLY A 117 6.72 2.27 -5.14
C GLY A 117 7.81 1.90 -4.13
N HIS A 118 8.32 2.88 -3.39
CA HIS A 118 9.39 2.70 -2.41
C HIS A 118 8.86 2.66 -0.96
N ILE A 119 7.54 2.76 -0.76
CA ILE A 119 6.94 2.67 0.58
C ILE A 119 7.08 1.23 1.10
N ARG A 120 7.43 1.08 2.38
CA ARG A 120 7.57 -0.22 3.05
C ARG A 120 6.87 -0.15 4.40
N TYR A 121 5.88 -1.03 4.59
CA TYR A 121 5.05 -1.04 5.79
C TYR A 121 5.60 -2.00 6.84
N ILE A 122 5.34 -1.66 8.11
CA ILE A 122 5.38 -2.63 9.21
C ILE A 122 3.98 -3.20 9.37
N LEU A 123 3.81 -4.48 9.03
CA LEU A 123 2.53 -5.16 8.97
C LEU A 123 2.38 -6.14 10.14
N LYS A 124 1.14 -6.43 10.53
CA LYS A 124 0.86 -7.55 11.43
C LYS A 124 1.19 -8.88 10.76
N ASN A 125 1.87 -9.78 11.47
CA ASN A 125 2.27 -11.08 10.94
C ASN A 125 1.08 -11.98 10.52
N GLU A 126 -0.11 -11.76 11.05
CA GLU A 126 -1.32 -12.47 10.61
C GLU A 126 -1.71 -12.12 9.16
N LEU A 127 -1.36 -10.91 8.69
CA LEU A 127 -1.72 -10.46 7.34
C LEU A 127 -0.99 -11.24 6.24
N LYS A 128 0.16 -11.85 6.53
CA LYS A 128 1.00 -12.57 5.55
C LYS A 128 0.27 -13.66 4.76
N TRP A 129 -0.84 -14.18 5.29
CA TRP A 129 -1.65 -15.22 4.66
C TRP A 129 -2.59 -14.67 3.58
N ILE A 130 -2.76 -13.35 3.49
CA ILE A 130 -3.54 -12.70 2.45
C ILE A 130 -2.64 -12.56 1.20
N PRO A 131 -3.03 -13.09 0.02
CA PRO A 131 -2.14 -13.19 -1.13
C PRO A 131 -1.49 -11.88 -1.56
N LEU A 132 -2.26 -10.79 -1.68
CA LEU A 132 -1.73 -9.51 -2.12
C LEU A 132 -1.25 -8.64 -0.96
N TYR A 133 -2.17 -8.27 -0.06
CA TYR A 133 -1.88 -7.33 1.04
C TYR A 133 -0.90 -7.86 2.11
N GLY A 134 -0.64 -9.17 2.13
CA GLY A 134 0.29 -9.79 3.05
C GLY A 134 1.49 -10.38 2.34
N PHE A 135 1.26 -11.49 1.66
CA PHE A 135 2.33 -12.27 1.04
C PHE A 135 3.11 -11.45 0.01
N TYR A 136 2.44 -10.87 -0.97
CA TYR A 136 3.10 -10.02 -1.96
C TYR A 136 3.76 -8.79 -1.32
N PHE A 137 3.06 -8.07 -0.43
CA PHE A 137 3.65 -6.89 0.23
C PHE A 137 4.93 -7.24 1.01
N GLN A 138 4.99 -8.41 1.64
CA GLN A 138 6.20 -8.92 2.27
C GLN A 138 7.32 -9.19 1.24
N GLN A 139 7.00 -9.77 0.08
CA GLN A 139 7.97 -9.96 -1.02
C GLN A 139 8.46 -8.62 -1.60
N HIS A 140 7.61 -7.61 -1.62
CA HIS A 140 7.95 -6.24 -2.03
C HIS A 140 8.88 -5.53 -1.04
N GLY A 141 9.05 -6.08 0.17
CA GLY A 141 9.97 -5.60 1.20
C GLY A 141 9.30 -5.07 2.47
N CYS A 142 7.97 -5.22 2.62
CA CYS A 142 7.31 -4.90 3.89
C CYS A 142 7.69 -5.91 4.97
N ILE A 143 7.75 -5.46 6.22
CA ILE A 143 8.16 -6.29 7.35
C ILE A 143 6.93 -6.67 8.17
N CYS A 144 6.62 -7.96 8.20
CA CYS A 144 5.59 -8.50 9.11
C CYS A 144 6.16 -8.61 10.53
N VAL A 145 5.38 -8.34 11.58
CA VAL A 145 5.82 -8.46 12.97
C VAL A 145 4.72 -9.01 13.88
N ARG A 146 5.12 -9.69 14.95
CA ARG A 146 4.29 -10.06 16.09
C ARG A 146 4.58 -9.16 17.27
N LEU A 147 3.56 -8.89 18.07
CA LEU A 147 3.74 -8.14 19.30
C LEU A 147 4.62 -8.92 20.29
N ASN A 148 5.60 -8.25 20.87
CA ASN A 148 6.53 -8.79 21.88
C ASN A 148 7.40 -9.98 21.42
N ASP A 149 7.62 -10.15 20.12
CA ASP A 149 8.51 -11.17 19.60
C ASP A 149 9.93 -10.62 19.43
N LYS A 150 10.87 -11.14 20.22
CA LYS A 150 12.29 -10.72 20.20
C LYS A 150 12.97 -11.04 18.86
N GLY A 151 12.56 -12.11 18.17
CA GLY A 151 13.12 -12.47 16.88
C GLY A 151 12.71 -11.51 15.76
N ASP A 152 11.48 -10.97 15.85
CA ASP A 152 11.02 -9.95 14.91
C ASP A 152 11.72 -8.60 15.12
N LEU A 153 12.06 -8.24 16.37
CA LEU A 153 12.87 -7.05 16.67
C LEU A 153 14.24 -7.12 15.99
N GLU A 154 14.95 -8.23 16.13
CA GLU A 154 16.25 -8.42 15.45
C GLU A 154 16.13 -8.34 13.92
N ARG A 155 15.01 -8.82 13.35
CA ARG A 155 14.78 -8.73 11.90
C ARG A 155 14.53 -7.29 11.46
N VAL A 156 13.75 -6.53 12.22
CA VAL A 156 13.51 -5.10 11.94
C VAL A 156 14.82 -4.32 12.04
N GLU A 157 15.63 -4.54 13.07
CA GLU A 157 16.94 -3.89 13.23
C GLU A 157 17.88 -4.18 12.05
N LYS A 158 17.89 -5.41 11.54
CA LYS A 158 18.67 -5.76 10.34
C LYS A 158 18.12 -5.15 9.04
N GLY A 159 16.81 -4.88 8.98
CA GLY A 159 16.17 -4.30 7.79
C GLY A 159 16.25 -2.78 7.72
N ILE A 160 16.48 -2.10 8.84
CA ILE A 160 16.65 -0.63 8.92
C ILE A 160 18.11 -0.20 8.67
N ARG A 161 19.08 -1.09 8.88
CA ARG A 161 20.52 -0.85 8.60
C ARG A 161 20.86 -1.03 7.12
#